data_AF-A0A0S7ES31-F1
#
_entry.id   AF-A0A0S7ES31-F1
#
_cell.length_a   1.000
_cell.length_b   1.000
_cell.length_c   1.000
_cell.angle_alpha   90.00
_cell.angle_beta   90.00
_cell.angle_gamma   90.00
#
_symmetry.space_group_name_H-M   'P 1'
#
loop_
_entity.id
_entity.type
_entity.pdbx_description
1 polymer ?
#
loop_
_entity_poly.entity_id
_entity_poly.type
_entity_poly.pdbx_seq_one_letter_code
_entity_poly.pdbx_strand_id
1 'polypeptide(L)'
;YTDHRFQTMLRCMSEAVMLEGNVWGQLYLAFPGVMRYMPGPHNTIFSHFTTLEQFISEEVERHKKDLDRDNPRDYIDAFLIEMQNHKDPQLGFTEANLAYCAIDLFLAGTETTA
;
A
#
# COMPACT_ATOMS: atom_id res chain seq x y z
N TYR A 1 -7.99 9.21 -16.28
CA TYR A 1 -8.65 8.31 -15.33
C TYR A 1 -9.97 8.93 -14.89
N THR A 2 -11.13 8.32 -15.15
CA THR A 2 -12.47 8.81 -14.72
C THR A 2 -12.99 8.11 -13.46
N ASP A 3 -12.33 7.04 -13.02
CA ASP A 3 -12.63 6.35 -11.77
C ASP A 3 -12.18 7.21 -10.57
N HIS A 4 -13.17 7.70 -9.82
CA HIS A 4 -12.95 8.54 -8.63
C HIS A 4 -12.15 7.82 -7.53
N ARG A 5 -12.34 6.51 -7.37
CA ARG A 5 -11.64 5.72 -6.37
C ARG A 5 -10.16 5.60 -6.74
N PHE A 6 -9.87 5.34 -8.01
CA PHE A 6 -8.49 5.31 -8.52
C PHE A 6 -7.82 6.69 -8.43
N GLN A 7 -8.53 7.78 -8.76
CA GLN A 7 -8.00 9.14 -8.56
C GLN A 7 -7.70 9.44 -7.09
N THR A 8 -8.54 8.96 -6.17
CA THR A 8 -8.31 9.12 -4.73
C THR A 8 -7.05 8.37 -4.29
N MET A 9 -6.86 7.14 -4.77
CA MET A 9 -5.64 6.36 -4.53
C MET A 9 -4.39 7.11 -5.01
N LEU A 10 -4.39 7.58 -6.26
CA LEU A 10 -3.27 8.34 -6.82
C LEU A 10 -2.96 9.62 -6.04
N ARG A 11 -4.00 10.35 -5.62
CA ARG A 11 -3.82 11.54 -4.77
C ARG A 11 -3.16 11.18 -3.43
N CYS A 12 -3.64 10.13 -2.77
CA CYS A 12 -3.04 9.68 -1.50
C CYS A 12 -1.57 9.24 -1.67
N MET A 13 -1.24 8.58 -2.78
CA MET A 13 0.15 8.22 -3.11
C MET A 13 1.03 9.46 -3.26
N SER A 14 0.60 10.42 -4.07
CA SER A 14 1.35 11.65 -4.31
C SER A 14 1.52 12.49 -3.03
N GLU A 15 0.45 12.63 -2.24
CA GLU A 15 0.50 13.34 -0.95
C GLU A 15 1.44 12.64 0.05
N ALA A 16 1.48 11.31 0.09
CA ALA A 16 2.40 10.56 0.94
C ALA A 16 3.86 10.81 0.55
N VAL A 17 4.21 10.71 -0.74
CA VAL A 17 5.58 10.96 -1.23
C VAL A 17 6.01 12.41 -0.98
N MET A 18 5.11 13.38 -1.20
CA MET A 18 5.39 14.79 -0.88
C MET A 18 5.63 15.03 0.61
N LEU A 19 4.93 14.30 1.49
CA LEU A 19 5.13 14.38 2.94
C LEU A 19 6.47 13.78 3.36
N GLU A 20 6.85 12.64 2.80
CA GLU A 20 8.14 11.99 3.06
C GLU A 20 9.33 12.87 2.61
N GLY A 21 9.19 13.53 1.47
CA GLY A 21 10.23 14.41 0.92
C GLY A 21 10.38 15.77 1.62
N ASN A 22 9.44 16.17 2.49
CA ASN A 22 9.44 17.51 3.09
C ASN A 22 10.05 17.54 4.50
N VAL A 23 10.17 18.75 5.07
CA VAL A 23 10.78 18.98 6.39
C VAL A 23 10.13 18.16 7.52
N TRP A 24 8.81 17.95 7.47
CA TRP A 24 8.09 17.16 8.48
C TRP A 24 8.41 15.68 8.37
N GLY A 25 8.48 15.15 7.14
CA GLY A 25 8.92 13.78 6.89
C GLY A 25 10.34 13.55 7.38
N GLN A 26 11.27 14.44 7.03
CA GLN A 26 12.67 14.35 7.47
C GLN A 26 12.83 14.44 8.99
N LEU A 27 12.05 15.31 9.66
CA LEU A 27 12.03 15.38 11.13
C LEU A 27 11.47 14.11 11.76
N TYR A 28 10.42 13.53 11.19
CA TYR A 28 9.85 12.27 11.67
C TYR A 28 10.84 11.12 11.55
N LEU A 29 11.57 11.03 10.43
CA LEU A 29 12.63 10.03 10.23
C LEU A 29 13.78 10.21 11.24
N ALA A 30 14.18 11.44 11.53
CA ALA A 30 15.26 11.73 12.48
C ALA A 30 14.88 11.52 13.95
N PHE A 31 13.63 11.84 14.33
CA PHE A 31 13.17 11.85 15.72
C PHE A 31 11.77 11.21 15.90
N PRO A 32 11.55 9.96 15.50
CA PRO A 32 10.22 9.35 15.44
C PRO A 32 9.53 9.30 16.82
N GLY A 33 10.29 9.01 17.87
CA GLY A 33 9.76 8.94 19.24
C GLY A 33 9.22 10.27 19.77
N VAL A 34 9.75 11.41 19.30
CA VAL A 34 9.24 12.75 19.68
C VAL A 34 8.14 13.16 18.73
N MET A 35 8.38 13.03 17.43
CA MET A 35 7.47 13.50 16.38
C MET A 35 6.12 12.76 16.41
N ARG A 36 6.08 11.51 16.87
CA ARG A 36 4.83 10.77 17.10
C ARG A 36 3.86 11.46 18.06
N TYR A 37 4.36 12.27 19.00
CA TYR A 37 3.52 13.00 19.95
C TYR A 37 3.28 14.46 19.54
N MET A 38 3.94 14.95 18.49
CA MET A 38 3.79 16.32 18.04
C MET A 38 2.65 16.45 17.01
N PRO A 39 1.81 17.49 17.10
CA PRO A 39 0.87 17.81 16.04
C PRO A 39 1.63 18.27 14.79
N GLY A 40 1.15 17.89 13.61
CA GLY A 40 1.76 18.29 12.35
C GLY A 40 1.21 17.50 11.17
N PRO A 41 1.52 17.95 9.94
CA PRO A 41 1.06 17.31 8.71
C PRO A 41 1.66 15.91 8.52
N HIS A 42 2.78 15.56 9.16
CA HIS A 42 3.32 14.19 9.12
C HIS A 42 2.32 13.15 9.66
N ASN A 43 1.36 13.53 10.51
CA ASN A 43 0.35 12.60 11.00
C ASN A 43 -0.70 12.24 9.93
N THR A 44 -0.85 13.01 8.84
CA THR A 44 -1.79 12.68 7.77
C THR A 44 -1.30 11.51 6.92
N ILE A 45 0.00 11.23 6.91
CA ILE A 45 0.58 10.11 6.16
C ILE A 45 -0.08 8.77 6.54
N PHE A 46 -0.38 8.57 7.83
CA PHE A 46 -1.03 7.36 8.31
C PHE A 46 -2.44 7.21 7.73
N SER A 47 -3.19 8.30 7.60
CA SER A 47 -4.53 8.27 6.99
C SER A 47 -4.49 7.98 5.48
N HIS A 48 -3.46 8.46 4.77
CA HIS A 48 -3.21 8.09 3.38
C HIS A 48 -2.93 6.60 3.27
N PHE A 49 -2.02 6.06 4.08
CA PHE A 49 -1.72 4.62 4.09
C PHE A 49 -2.94 3.77 4.44
N THR A 50 -3.78 4.17 5.40
CA THR A 50 -5.04 3.46 5.68
C THR A 50 -5.98 3.44 4.47
N THR A 51 -6.06 4.55 3.73
CA THR A 51 -6.89 4.62 2.52
C THR A 51 -6.35 3.71 1.40
N LEU A 52 -5.02 3.67 1.24
CA LEU A 52 -4.34 2.80 0.29
C LEU A 52 -4.51 1.32 0.65
N GLU A 53 -4.36 0.97 1.93
CA GLU A 53 -4.58 -0.39 2.42
C GLU A 53 -6.01 -0.85 2.15
N GLN A 54 -7.01 -0.01 2.44
CA GLN A 54 -8.41 -0.31 2.13
C GLN A 54 -8.63 -0.55 0.63
N PHE A 55 -8.03 0.28 -0.23
CA PHE A 55 -8.14 0.12 -1.68
C PHE A 55 -7.59 -1.24 -2.12
N ILE A 56 -6.40 -1.62 -1.65
CA ILE A 56 -5.82 -2.92 -2.02
C ILE A 56 -6.62 -4.08 -1.43
N SER A 57 -7.09 -3.99 -0.17
CA SER A 57 -7.95 -5.03 0.41
C SER A 57 -9.22 -5.27 -0.43
N GLU A 58 -9.84 -4.21 -0.95
CA GLU A 58 -10.99 -4.33 -1.86
C GLU A 58 -10.62 -4.98 -3.21
N GLU A 59 -9.42 -4.73 -3.74
CA GLU A 59 -8.91 -5.46 -4.90
C GLU A 59 -8.66 -6.93 -4.58
N VAL A 60 -8.03 -7.25 -3.46
CA VAL A 60 -7.79 -8.62 -3.00
C VAL A 60 -9.09 -9.41 -2.88
N GLU A 61 -10.13 -8.82 -2.28
CA GLU A 61 -11.44 -9.45 -2.17
C GLU A 61 -12.14 -9.66 -3.53
N ARG A 62 -11.83 -8.85 -4.54
CA ARG A 62 -12.27 -9.13 -5.92
C ARG A 62 -11.52 -10.31 -6.51
N HIS A 63 -10.19 -10.33 -6.39
CA HIS A 63 -9.35 -11.39 -6.97
C HIS A 63 -9.68 -12.76 -6.38
N LYS A 64 -9.96 -12.83 -5.06
CA LYS A 64 -10.37 -14.07 -4.39
C LYS A 64 -11.67 -14.68 -4.93
N LYS A 65 -12.60 -13.90 -5.48
CA LYS A 65 -13.92 -14.39 -5.92
C LYS A 65 -13.85 -15.24 -7.18
N ASP A 66 -12.87 -14.99 -8.03
CA ASP A 66 -12.71 -15.63 -9.33
C ASP A 66 -11.25 -16.07 -9.59
N LEU A 67 -10.49 -16.32 -8.52
CA LEU A 67 -9.10 -16.76 -8.58
C LEU A 67 -8.98 -18.09 -9.34
N ASP A 68 -8.26 -18.05 -10.47
CA ASP A 68 -7.87 -19.23 -11.23
C ASP A 68 -6.40 -19.56 -10.95
N ARG A 69 -6.17 -20.71 -10.31
CA ARG A 69 -4.82 -21.14 -9.93
C ARG A 69 -3.94 -21.51 -11.13
N ASP A 70 -4.56 -21.93 -12.24
CA ASP A 70 -3.85 -22.36 -13.43
C ASP A 70 -3.54 -21.19 -14.37
N ASN A 71 -4.15 -20.02 -14.13
CA ASN A 71 -4.02 -18.83 -14.96
C ASN A 71 -4.03 -17.53 -14.12
N PRO A 72 -2.96 -17.23 -13.35
CA PRO A 72 -2.88 -16.01 -12.55
C PRO A 72 -2.86 -14.76 -13.45
N ARG A 73 -3.73 -13.79 -13.17
CA ARG A 73 -3.89 -12.58 -13.99
C ARG A 73 -2.80 -11.55 -13.72
N ASP A 74 -2.40 -11.41 -12.46
CA ASP A 74 -1.45 -10.39 -12.01
C ASP A 74 -0.77 -10.75 -10.69
N TYR A 75 -0.07 -9.76 -10.12
CA TYR A 75 0.64 -9.89 -8.84
C TYR A 75 -0.25 -10.36 -7.69
N ILE A 76 -1.50 -9.88 -7.60
CA ILE A 76 -2.40 -10.22 -6.50
C ILE A 76 -2.76 -11.70 -6.58
N ASP A 77 -3.13 -12.19 -7.77
CA ASP A 77 -3.42 -13.61 -7.97
C ASP A 77 -2.18 -14.48 -7.64
N ALA A 78 -1.00 -14.10 -8.14
CA ALA A 78 0.23 -14.83 -7.88
C ALA A 78 0.54 -14.92 -6.38
N PHE A 79 0.41 -13.81 -5.64
CA PHE A 79 0.64 -13.79 -4.20
C PHE A 79 -0.41 -14.63 -3.44
N LEU A 80 -1.68 -14.55 -3.82
CA LEU A 80 -2.75 -15.35 -3.21
C LEU A 80 -2.52 -16.86 -3.42
N ILE A 81 -2.04 -17.27 -4.60
CA ILE A 81 -1.70 -18.67 -4.88
C ILE A 81 -0.55 -19.13 -4.00
N GLU A 82 0.53 -18.34 -3.89
CA GLU A 82 1.67 -18.65 -3.02
C GLU A 82 1.26 -18.71 -1.54
N MET A 83 0.39 -17.81 -1.09
CA MET A 83 -0.17 -17.85 0.26
C MET A 83 -0.99 -19.12 0.53
N GLN A 84 -1.69 -19.66 -0.47
CA GLN A 84 -2.38 -20.95 -0.34
C GLN A 84 -1.42 -22.14 -0.34
N ASN A 85 -0.29 -22.05 -1.06
CA ASN A 85 0.75 -23.08 -1.10
C ASN A 85 1.53 -23.15 0.21
N HIS A 86 1.72 -22.00 0.87
CA HIS A 86 2.54 -21.85 2.06
C HIS A 86 1.69 -21.54 3.28
N LYS A 87 1.43 -22.56 4.11
CA LYS A 87 0.72 -22.41 5.39
C LYS A 87 1.61 -22.01 6.56
N ASP A 88 2.91 -21.85 6.34
CA ASP A 88 3.83 -21.43 7.39
C ASP A 88 3.74 -19.91 7.59
N PRO A 89 3.23 -19.43 8.74
CA PRO A 89 3.13 -18.00 9.01
C PRO A 89 4.48 -17.29 9.05
N GLN A 90 5.60 -18.01 9.21
CA GLN A 90 6.95 -17.44 9.19
C GLN A 90 7.40 -16.98 7.79
N LEU A 91 6.73 -17.45 6.72
CA LEU A 91 7.09 -17.10 5.34
C LEU A 91 6.57 -15.72 4.91
N GLY A 92 5.77 -15.06 5.75
CA GLY A 92 5.31 -13.70 5.48
C GLY A 92 4.22 -13.60 4.41
N PHE A 93 3.64 -14.70 3.94
CA PHE A 93 2.47 -14.69 3.07
C PHE A 93 1.21 -14.39 3.90
N THR A 94 0.96 -13.10 4.12
CA THR A 94 -0.25 -12.60 4.79
C THR A 94 -0.91 -11.55 3.90
N GLU A 95 -2.22 -11.36 4.05
CA GLU A 95 -2.96 -10.35 3.29
C GLU A 95 -2.48 -8.92 3.59
N ALA A 96 -2.04 -8.66 4.82
CA ALA A 96 -1.41 -7.40 5.18
C ALA A 96 -0.12 -7.18 4.38
N ASN A 97 0.77 -8.19 4.32
CA ASN A 97 1.98 -8.09 3.52
C ASN A 97 1.69 -7.96 2.02
N LEU A 98 0.68 -8.66 1.50
CA LEU A 98 0.21 -8.47 0.12
C LEU A 98 -0.15 -7.00 -0.11
N ALA A 99 -0.95 -6.41 0.78
CA ALA A 99 -1.37 -5.02 0.68
C ALA A 99 -0.17 -4.06 0.68
N TYR A 100 0.76 -4.19 1.63
CA TYR A 100 1.95 -3.34 1.69
C TYR A 100 2.86 -3.51 0.48
N CYS A 101 3.10 -4.73 0.01
CA CYS A 101 3.91 -4.95 -1.20
C CYS A 101 3.24 -4.38 -2.46
N ALA A 102 1.92 -4.51 -2.58
CA ALA A 102 1.21 -3.90 -3.70
C ALA A 102 1.33 -2.36 -3.65
N ILE A 103 1.11 -1.74 -2.48
CA ILE A 103 1.27 -0.29 -2.29
C ILE A 103 2.69 0.16 -2.67
N ASP A 104 3.71 -0.56 -2.22
CA ASP A 104 5.11 -0.28 -2.56
C ASP A 104 5.36 -0.33 -4.08
N LEU A 105 4.91 -1.41 -4.74
CA LEU A 105 5.02 -1.55 -6.20
C LEU A 105 4.30 -0.42 -6.96
N PHE A 106 3.09 -0.05 -6.52
CA PHE A 106 2.34 1.04 -7.15
C PHE A 106 3.03 2.39 -6.93
N LEU A 107 3.42 2.73 -5.69
CA LEU A 107 4.13 3.97 -5.38
C LEU A 107 5.42 4.09 -6.20
N ALA A 108 6.24 3.04 -6.22
CA ALA A 108 7.46 3.00 -7.00
C ALA A 108 7.16 3.16 -8.50
N GLY A 109 6.15 2.46 -9.02
CA GLY A 109 5.80 2.48 -10.44
C GLY A 109 5.18 3.79 -10.93
N THR A 110 4.40 4.49 -10.10
CA THR A 110 3.69 5.71 -10.51
C THR A 110 4.48 6.97 -10.21
N GLU A 111 4.94 7.16 -8.98
CA GLU A 111 5.49 8.45 -8.54
C GLU A 111 6.93 8.66 -8.99
N THR A 112 7.72 7.60 -9.17
CA THR A 112 9.11 7.77 -9.65
C THR A 112 9.22 8.00 -11.16
N THR A 113 8.18 7.63 -11.91
CA THR A 113 8.17 7.71 -13.38
C THR A 113 7.36 8.90 -13.92
N ALA A 114 6.34 9.36 -13.18
CA ALA A 114 5.50 10.50 -13.57
C ALA A 114 6.29 11.81 -13.70
#